data_AF-A0A084GIP9-F1
#
_entry.id   AF-A0A084GIP9-F1
#
_cell.length_a   1.000
_cell.length_b   1.000
_cell.length_c   1.000
_cell.angle_alpha   90.00
_cell.angle_beta   90.00
_cell.angle_gamma   90.00
#
_symmetry.space_group_name_H-M   'P 1'
#
loop_
_entity.id
_entity.type
_entity.pdbx_description
1 polymer ?
#
loop_
_entity_poly.entity_id
_entity_poly.type
_entity_poly.pdbx_seq_one_letter_code
_entity_poly.pdbx_strand_id
1 'polypeptide(L)'
;MEGSWDGFLDIIGLNQDIRQKADLKVLIQFPLAEPKTDLLISLFEYIKNVYGSEKFTILWWYETSCINGKNISNLYTKIISKADLKYLQGLWERIAGDYILFLPEEFNAKVDTSDEEEFIGVCLTKYSQLLLKTPDANEVLYLRLNE
;
A
#
# COMPACT_ATOMS: atom_id res chain seq x y z
N MET A 1 15.42 14.57 10.38
CA MET A 1 15.70 14.15 9.01
C MET A 1 14.36 13.74 8.44
N GLU A 2 13.82 14.48 7.48
CA GLU A 2 12.69 13.98 6.70
C GLU A 2 13.20 12.74 5.98
N GLY A 3 12.75 11.57 6.41
CA GLY A 3 13.12 10.30 5.81
C GLY A 3 12.55 10.27 4.41
N SER A 4 13.35 10.69 3.43
CA SER A 4 12.94 10.64 2.03
C SER A 4 12.79 9.18 1.63
N TRP A 5 11.55 8.77 1.39
CA TRP A 5 11.20 7.50 0.77
C TRP A 5 11.48 7.51 -0.74
N ASP A 6 12.15 8.53 -1.30
CA ASP A 6 12.38 8.62 -2.75
C ASP A 6 13.16 7.42 -3.29
N GLY A 7 14.07 6.85 -2.49
CA GLY A 7 14.78 5.62 -2.84
C GLY A 7 13.88 4.40 -2.99
N PHE A 8 12.65 4.43 -2.43
CA PHE A 8 11.66 3.37 -2.63
C PHE A 8 11.25 3.25 -4.10
N LEU A 9 11.16 4.37 -4.83
CA LEU A 9 10.84 4.34 -6.26
C LEU A 9 11.91 3.62 -7.10
N ASP A 10 13.14 3.50 -6.58
CA ASP A 10 14.25 2.84 -7.27
C ASP A 10 14.25 1.31 -7.06
N ILE A 11 13.48 0.80 -6.09
CA ILE A 11 13.44 -0.64 -5.77
C ILE A 11 12.16 -1.33 -6.22
N ILE A 12 11.09 -0.58 -6.55
CA ILE A 12 9.80 -1.14 -6.99
C ILE A 12 9.74 -1.52 -8.48
N GLY A 13 10.89 -1.83 -9.10
CA GLY A 13 10.90 -2.39 -10.47
C GLY A 13 10.38 -1.47 -11.59
N LEU A 14 10.37 -0.14 -11.41
CA LEU A 14 9.98 0.78 -12.49
C LEU A 14 11.07 0.86 -13.56
N ASN A 15 10.68 0.84 -14.84
CA ASN A 15 11.61 1.17 -15.91
C ASN A 15 11.98 2.67 -15.87
N GLN A 16 13.05 3.05 -16.57
CA GLN A 16 13.59 4.41 -16.51
C GLN A 16 12.57 5.49 -16.94
N ASP A 17 11.76 5.22 -17.95
CA ASP A 17 10.77 6.18 -18.45
C ASP A 17 9.63 6.41 -17.45
N ILE A 18 9.10 5.35 -16.83
CA ILE A 18 8.06 5.43 -15.81
C ILE A 18 8.64 6.05 -14.53
N ARG A 19 9.86 5.68 -14.15
CA ARG A 19 10.54 6.19 -12.96
C ARG A 19 10.71 7.70 -12.97
N GLN A 20 10.99 8.30 -14.12
CA GLN A 20 11.10 9.76 -14.28
C GLN A 20 9.77 10.49 -14.08
N LYS A 21 8.65 9.79 -14.28
CA LYS A 21 7.31 10.31 -14.08
C LYS A 21 6.76 10.04 -12.68
N ALA A 22 7.37 9.12 -11.94
CA ALA A 22 6.92 8.71 -10.63
C ALA A 22 7.27 9.76 -9.55
N ASP A 23 6.28 10.05 -8.71
CA ASP A 23 6.38 10.91 -7.55
C ASP A 23 5.89 10.16 -6.31
N LEU A 24 6.51 10.41 -5.17
CA LEU A 24 6.21 9.77 -3.90
C LEU A 24 6.14 10.82 -2.81
N LYS A 25 5.10 10.76 -1.98
CA LYS A 25 5.03 11.56 -0.76
C LYS A 25 4.49 10.75 0.41
N VAL A 26 4.89 11.14 1.62
CA VAL A 26 4.22 10.69 2.85
C VAL A 26 2.86 11.38 2.94
N LEU A 27 1.78 10.61 2.98
CA LEU A 27 0.41 11.11 3.04
C LEU A 27 -0.06 11.30 4.49
N ILE A 28 0.14 10.27 5.32
CA ILE A 28 -0.29 10.25 6.73
C ILE A 28 0.81 9.59 7.54
N GLN A 29 1.13 10.18 8.69
CA GLN A 29 1.98 9.56 9.70
C GLN A 29 1.12 9.00 10.83
N PHE A 30 1.49 7.81 11.29
CA PHE A 30 0.91 7.03 12.37
C PHE A 30 1.98 6.88 13.47
N PRO A 31 2.10 7.87 14.37
CA PRO A 31 3.09 7.82 15.43
C PRO A 31 2.92 6.53 16.25
N LEU A 32 4.04 5.86 16.56
CA LEU A 32 4.07 4.62 17.34
C LEU A 32 3.35 3.43 16.67
N ALA A 33 3.17 3.46 15.35
CA ALA A 33 2.49 2.41 14.59
C ALA A 33 1.03 2.13 15.04
N GLU A 34 0.41 3.06 15.76
CA GLU A 34 -0.96 2.91 16.29
C GLU A 34 -1.96 3.68 15.41
N PRO A 35 -2.81 3.00 14.63
CA PRO A 35 -3.74 3.66 13.73
C PRO A 35 -4.98 4.17 14.48
N LYS A 36 -4.85 5.37 15.05
CA LYS A 36 -5.99 6.05 15.69
C LYS A 36 -7.15 6.21 14.70
N THR A 37 -8.37 6.09 15.22
CA THR A 37 -9.60 6.07 14.43
C THR A 37 -9.75 7.30 13.52
N ASP A 38 -9.36 8.48 13.98
CA ASP A 38 -9.40 9.74 13.23
C ASP A 38 -8.43 9.75 12.03
N LEU A 39 -7.22 9.20 12.21
CA LEU A 39 -6.25 9.04 11.11
C LEU A 39 -6.74 8.02 10.09
N LEU A 40 -7.34 6.92 10.54
CA LEU A 40 -7.97 5.95 9.64
C LEU A 40 -9.14 6.57 8.88
N ILE A 41 -10.03 7.32 9.53
CA ILE A 41 -11.11 8.03 8.83
C ILE A 41 -10.54 8.97 7.75
N SER A 42 -9.48 9.71 8.08
CA SER A 42 -8.80 10.58 7.12
C SER A 42 -8.25 9.79 5.93
N LEU A 43 -7.63 8.64 6.17
CA LEU A 43 -7.17 7.72 5.13
C LEU A 43 -8.32 7.27 4.21
N PHE A 44 -9.47 6.89 4.77
CA PHE A 44 -10.65 6.51 3.99
C PHE A 44 -11.14 7.65 3.08
N GLU A 45 -11.20 8.88 3.59
CA GLU A 45 -11.56 10.05 2.77
C GLU A 45 -10.54 10.32 1.65
N TYR A 46 -9.25 10.17 1.94
CA TYR A 46 -8.20 10.31 0.91
C TYR A 46 -8.33 9.24 -0.18
N ILE A 47 -8.50 7.97 0.19
CA ILE A 47 -8.65 6.89 -0.78
C ILE A 47 -9.90 7.10 -1.64
N LYS A 48 -11.01 7.55 -1.03
CA LYS A 48 -12.22 7.92 -1.75
C LYS A 48 -11.96 9.04 -2.76
N ASN A 49 -11.19 10.07 -2.40
CA ASN A 49 -10.85 11.16 -3.32
C ASN A 49 -9.94 10.69 -4.47
N VAL A 50 -9.08 9.70 -4.23
CA VAL A 50 -8.16 9.15 -5.22
C VAL A 50 -8.86 8.20 -6.19
N TYR A 51 -9.70 7.28 -5.70
CA TYR A 51 -10.33 6.24 -6.51
C TYR A 51 -11.81 6.49 -6.84
N GLY A 52 -12.43 7.51 -6.26
CA GLY A 52 -13.84 7.86 -6.52
C GLY A 52 -14.87 6.91 -5.90
N SER A 53 -14.46 5.97 -5.03
CA SER A 53 -15.35 4.99 -4.39
C SER A 53 -15.26 5.03 -2.86
N GLU A 54 -16.39 4.76 -2.19
CA GLU A 54 -16.46 4.55 -0.73
C GLU A 54 -15.86 3.21 -0.29
N LYS A 55 -15.62 2.32 -1.24
CA LYS A 55 -15.01 1.01 -1.05
C LYS A 55 -13.71 0.93 -1.82
N PHE A 56 -12.77 0.16 -1.28
CA PHE A 56 -11.50 -0.09 -1.92
C PHE A 56 -10.98 -1.46 -1.52
N THR A 57 -10.08 -2.00 -2.33
CA THR A 57 -9.42 -3.27 -2.06
C THR A 57 -8.17 -2.99 -1.22
N ILE A 58 -8.03 -3.66 -0.09
CA ILE A 58 -6.73 -3.80 0.56
C ILE A 58 -6.08 -5.10 0.12
N LEU A 59 -4.76 -5.06 -0.01
CA LEU A 59 -3.92 -6.19 -0.42
C LEU A 59 -2.68 -6.26 0.45
N TRP A 60 -2.33 -7.45 0.90
CA TRP A 60 -1.12 -7.70 1.67
C TRP A 60 -0.63 -9.13 1.47
N TRP A 61 0.65 -9.35 1.77
CA TRP A 61 1.28 -10.66 1.80
C TRP A 61 1.53 -11.02 3.25
N TYR A 62 0.96 -12.13 3.71
CA TYR A 62 1.16 -12.61 5.06
C TYR A 62 1.75 -14.01 5.01
N GLU A 63 2.96 -14.17 5.55
CA GLU A 63 3.61 -15.47 5.71
C GLU A 63 3.67 -15.82 7.20
N THR A 64 3.08 -16.96 7.57
CA THR A 64 3.09 -17.43 8.95
C THR A 64 4.41 -18.09 9.34
N SER A 65 5.20 -18.53 8.36
CA SER A 65 6.45 -19.27 8.60
C SER A 65 7.67 -18.53 8.03
N CYS A 66 8.47 -17.96 8.92
CA CYS A 66 9.74 -17.30 8.55
C CYS A 66 10.82 -18.31 8.07
N ILE A 67 10.54 -19.62 8.10
CA ILE A 67 11.52 -20.68 7.85
C ILE A 67 11.88 -20.77 6.36
N ASN A 68 10.96 -20.42 5.45
CA ASN A 68 11.15 -20.55 4.01
C ASN A 68 11.25 -19.20 3.26
N GLY A 69 11.40 -18.09 3.99
CA GLY A 69 11.22 -16.75 3.40
C GLY A 69 9.74 -16.44 3.11
N LYS A 70 9.46 -15.18 2.75
CA LYS A 70 8.09 -14.70 2.53
C LYS A 70 7.53 -15.26 1.22
N ASN A 71 6.40 -15.99 1.27
CA ASN A 71 5.77 -16.54 0.07
C ASN A 71 4.81 -15.53 -0.57
N ILE A 72 5.31 -14.87 -1.62
CA ILE A 72 4.61 -13.79 -2.33
C ILE A 72 3.42 -14.32 -3.14
N SER A 73 3.33 -15.63 -3.36
CA SER A 73 2.15 -16.26 -3.98
C SER A 73 0.91 -16.25 -3.08
N ASN A 74 1.07 -16.07 -1.77
CA ASN A 74 -0.03 -16.00 -0.80
C ASN A 74 -0.53 -14.57 -0.66
N LEU A 75 -1.15 -14.08 -1.73
CA LEU A 75 -1.77 -12.77 -1.78
C LEU A 75 -3.13 -12.79 -1.07
N TYR A 76 -3.31 -11.94 -0.06
CA TYR A 76 -4.61 -11.72 0.56
C TYR A 76 -5.21 -10.43 0.04
N THR A 77 -6.50 -10.47 -0.27
CA THR A 77 -7.26 -9.28 -0.65
C THR A 77 -8.58 -9.22 0.09
N LYS A 78 -9.04 -8.00 0.37
CA LYS A 78 -10.37 -7.76 0.93
C LYS A 78 -10.88 -6.40 0.48
N ILE A 79 -12.12 -6.37 0.00
CA ILE A 79 -12.83 -5.10 -0.21
C ILE A 79 -13.30 -4.60 1.16
N ILE A 80 -12.93 -3.37 1.49
CA ILE A 80 -13.29 -2.73 2.75
C ILE A 80 -13.92 -1.35 2.53
N SER A 81 -14.67 -0.91 3.54
CA SER A 81 -15.35 0.37 3.63
C SER A 81 -15.14 0.99 5.01
N LYS A 82 -15.66 2.20 5.26
CA LYS A 82 -15.62 2.81 6.61
C LYS A 82 -16.23 1.92 7.70
N ALA A 83 -17.16 1.03 7.34
CA ALA A 83 -17.74 0.07 8.29
C ALA A 83 -16.70 -0.95 8.82
N ASP A 84 -15.62 -1.16 8.07
CA ASP A 84 -14.54 -2.10 8.38
C ASP A 84 -13.37 -1.43 9.12
N LEU A 85 -13.55 -0.22 9.66
CA LEU A 85 -12.47 0.52 10.33
C LEU A 85 -11.81 -0.29 11.44
N LYS A 86 -12.60 -0.94 12.30
CA LYS A 86 -12.08 -1.80 13.38
C LYS A 86 -11.28 -2.98 12.84
N TYR A 87 -11.68 -3.52 11.68
CA TYR A 87 -10.95 -4.59 11.03
C TYR A 87 -9.60 -4.08 10.51
N LEU A 88 -9.56 -2.93 9.84
CA LEU A 88 -8.30 -2.35 9.36
C LEU A 88 -7.36 -2.00 10.51
N GLN A 89 -7.88 -1.45 11.61
CA GLN A 89 -7.11 -1.18 12.82
C GLN A 89 -6.47 -2.44 13.40
N GLY A 90 -7.25 -3.52 13.58
CA GLY A 90 -6.71 -4.79 14.07
C GLY A 90 -5.76 -5.48 13.08
N LEU A 91 -5.96 -5.28 11.78
CA LEU A 91 -5.03 -5.78 10.76
C LEU A 91 -3.69 -5.04 10.84
N TRP A 92 -3.71 -3.71 10.97
CA TRP A 92 -2.52 -2.86 10.98
C TRP A 92 -1.45 -3.33 11.97
N GLU A 93 -1.86 -3.64 13.20
CA GLU A 93 -1.00 -4.14 14.27
C GLU A 93 -0.49 -5.56 13.97
N ARG A 94 -1.37 -6.42 13.43
CA ARG A 94 -1.08 -7.83 13.19
C ARG A 94 -0.05 -8.05 12.08
N ILE A 95 0.02 -7.15 11.11
CA ILE A 95 0.96 -7.22 9.98
C ILE A 95 1.96 -6.05 10.00
N ALA A 96 2.39 -5.67 11.20
CA ALA A 96 3.59 -4.86 11.39
C ALA A 96 4.80 -5.66 10.86
N GLY A 97 5.47 -5.13 9.84
CA GLY A 97 6.49 -5.82 9.03
C GLY A 97 6.11 -5.98 7.56
N ASP A 98 4.83 -5.81 7.20
CA ASP A 98 4.35 -5.98 5.83
C ASP A 98 3.74 -4.69 5.26
N TYR A 99 3.83 -4.53 3.94
CA TYR A 99 3.07 -3.53 3.21
C TYR A 99 1.57 -3.85 3.24
N ILE A 100 0.73 -2.81 3.27
CA ILE A 100 -0.68 -2.92 2.86
C ILE A 100 -0.86 -1.98 1.68
N LEU A 101 -1.27 -2.52 0.54
CA LEU A 101 -1.66 -1.72 -0.61
C LEU A 101 -3.14 -1.38 -0.51
N PHE A 102 -3.49 -0.13 -0.80
CA PHE A 102 -4.86 0.31 -0.98
C PHE A 102 -5.08 0.56 -2.47
N LEU A 103 -6.04 -0.14 -3.05
CA LEU A 103 -6.26 -0.27 -4.48
C LEU A 103 -7.74 -0.02 -4.81
N PRO A 104 -8.09 0.31 -6.06
CA PRO A 104 -9.48 0.43 -6.47
C PRO A 104 -10.33 -0.81 -6.13
N GLU A 105 -11.64 -0.63 -5.97
CA GLU A 105 -12.58 -1.74 -5.70
C GLU A 105 -12.50 -2.83 -6.79
N GLU A 106 -12.33 -2.43 -8.06
CA GLU A 106 -12.25 -3.33 -9.22
C GLU A 106 -10.83 -3.91 -9.46
N PHE A 107 -10.01 -3.99 -8.43
CA PHE A 107 -8.64 -4.48 -8.55
C PHE A 107 -8.57 -5.89 -9.18
N ASN A 108 -7.80 -6.02 -10.27
CA ASN A 108 -7.65 -7.27 -11.00
C ASN A 108 -6.23 -7.51 -11.56
N ALA A 109 -5.18 -7.27 -10.77
CA ALA A 109 -3.82 -7.60 -11.21
C ALA A 109 -3.54 -9.11 -11.10
N LYS A 110 -2.86 -9.66 -12.09
CA LYS A 110 -2.25 -10.99 -11.99
C LYS A 110 -0.96 -10.85 -11.20
N VAL A 111 -0.71 -11.77 -10.28
CA VAL A 111 0.59 -11.89 -9.61
C VAL A 111 1.48 -12.71 -10.52
N ASP A 112 2.35 -12.03 -11.27
CA ASP A 112 3.30 -12.63 -12.21
C ASP A 112 4.77 -12.39 -11.82
N THR A 113 5.02 -11.75 -10.68
CA THR A 113 6.35 -11.58 -10.07
C THR A 113 6.46 -12.34 -8.75
N SER A 114 7.70 -12.71 -8.41
CA SER A 114 8.10 -13.30 -7.14
C SER A 114 8.69 -12.29 -6.16
N ASP A 115 8.54 -10.99 -6.41
CA ASP A 115 9.10 -9.89 -5.60
C ASP A 115 7.97 -8.88 -5.24
N GLU A 116 7.88 -8.47 -3.97
CA GLU A 116 6.79 -7.61 -3.49
C GLU A 116 6.92 -6.20 -4.02
N GLU A 117 8.13 -5.65 -3.97
CA GLU A 117 8.45 -4.34 -4.47
C GLU A 117 8.20 -4.26 -5.99
N GLU A 118 8.57 -5.27 -6.76
CA GLU A 118 8.25 -5.34 -8.19
C GLU A 118 6.72 -5.36 -8.42
N PHE A 119 5.96 -6.12 -7.61
CA PHE A 119 4.50 -6.14 -7.73
C PHE A 119 3.85 -4.79 -7.41
N ILE A 120 4.42 -4.06 -6.45
CA ILE A 120 4.03 -2.68 -6.14
C ILE A 120 4.23 -1.79 -7.37
N GLY A 121 5.34 -1.94 -8.09
CA GLY A 121 5.58 -1.25 -9.36
C GLY A 121 4.57 -1.57 -10.45
N VAL A 122 4.21 -2.84 -10.59
CA VAL A 122 3.14 -3.29 -11.52
C VAL A 122 1.82 -2.62 -11.17
N CYS A 123 1.46 -2.57 -9.88
CA CYS A 123 0.25 -1.89 -9.42
C CYS A 123 0.28 -0.39 -9.72
N LEU A 124 1.38 0.30 -9.41
CA LEU A 124 1.55 1.72 -9.70
C LEU A 124 1.43 2.00 -11.21
N THR A 125 2.07 1.20 -12.04
CA THR A 125 2.01 1.35 -13.50
C THR A 125 0.59 1.15 -14.04
N LYS A 126 -0.14 0.16 -13.50
CA LYS A 126 -1.49 -0.17 -13.95
C LYS A 126 -2.53 0.89 -13.55
N TYR A 127 -2.44 1.43 -12.33
CA TYR A 127 -3.45 2.35 -11.80
C TYR A 127 -3.01 3.81 -11.78
N SER A 128 -1.76 4.12 -12.14
CA SER A 128 -1.11 5.44 -12.09
C SER A 128 -1.07 6.12 -10.72
N GLN A 129 -1.81 5.62 -9.73
CA GLN A 129 -1.87 6.10 -8.36
C GLN A 129 -2.02 4.93 -7.39
N LEU A 130 -1.21 4.93 -6.34
CA LEU A 130 -1.16 3.86 -5.34
C LEU A 130 -0.96 4.45 -3.95
N LEU A 131 -1.75 3.98 -2.98
CA LEU A 131 -1.44 4.22 -1.58
C LEU A 131 -0.91 2.94 -0.96
N LEU A 132 0.07 3.05 -0.08
CA LEU A 132 0.56 1.91 0.68
C LEU A 132 0.97 2.28 2.10
N LYS A 133 0.63 1.42 3.05
CA LYS A 133 1.16 1.46 4.42
C LYS A 133 2.55 0.83 4.43
N THR A 134 3.50 1.49 5.08
CA THR A 134 4.90 1.05 5.17
C THR A 134 5.07 -0.16 6.10
N PRO A 135 6.14 -0.97 5.96
CA PRO A 135 6.36 -2.15 6.78
C PRO A 135 6.42 -1.82 8.26
N ASP A 136 7.08 -0.72 8.63
CA ASP A 136 7.19 -0.21 10.00
C ASP A 136 5.88 0.34 10.58
N ALA A 137 4.82 0.38 9.77
CA ALA A 137 3.46 0.81 10.13
C ALA A 137 3.34 2.28 10.56
N ASN A 138 4.39 3.07 10.40
CA ASN A 138 4.40 4.47 10.81
C ASN A 138 3.83 5.40 9.75
N GLU A 139 3.75 4.98 8.48
CA GLU A 139 3.44 5.90 7.39
C GLU A 139 2.54 5.26 6.34
N VAL A 140 1.71 6.08 5.72
CA VAL A 140 1.09 5.76 4.44
C VAL A 140 1.73 6.64 3.39
N LEU A 141 2.30 6.01 2.38
CA LEU A 141 2.85 6.66 1.20
C LEU A 141 1.77 6.78 0.14
N TYR A 142 1.82 7.87 -0.62
CA TYR A 142 1.06 8.05 -1.85
C TYR A 142 2.04 8.18 -3.01
N LEU A 143 1.93 7.24 -3.94
CA LEU A 143 2.71 7.17 -5.16
C LEU A 143 1.80 7.54 -6.32
N ARG A 144 2.34 8.30 -7.27
CA ARG A 144 1.63 8.66 -8.50
C ARG A 144 2.57 8.75 -9.69
N LEU A 145 2.03 8.56 -10.88
CA LEU A 145 2.70 8.88 -12.13
C LEU A 145 2.17 10.22 -12.64
N ASN A 146 3.07 11.16 -12.91
CA ASN A 146 2.76 12.42 -13.55
C ASN A 146 2.65 12.21 -15.08
N GLU A 147 1.79 12.98 -15.75
CA GLU A 147 1.61 12.90 -17.20
C GLU A 147 2.86 13.35 -17.99
#